data_AF-A0A0M3JA80-F1
#
_entry.id   AF-A0A0M3JA80-F1
#
_cell.length_a   1.000
_cell.length_b   1.000
_cell.length_c   1.000
_cell.angle_alpha   90.00
_cell.angle_beta   90.00
_cell.angle_gamma   90.00
#
_symmetry.space_group_name_H-M   'P 1'
#
loop_
_entity.id
_entity.type
_entity.pdbx_description
1 polymer ?
#
loop_
_entity_poly.entity_id
_entity_poly.type
_entity_poly.pdbx_seq_one_letter_code
_entity_poly.pdbx_strand_id
1 'polypeptide(L)'
;MADDYLVATNILGEESSDWKKLCQNRKVIAEFKRQLDEHAAKNKLLKVEMPGKIHLCDEVWTSESGLLTEALKLKRRPLQEKYEDIISDLYQNHRSGDHK
;
A
#
# COMPACT_ATOMS: atom_id res chain seq x y z
N MET A 1 -11.17 -1.88 -8.91
CA MET A 1 -12.52 -1.44 -8.47
C MET A 1 -13.35 -2.65 -8.06
N ALA A 2 -13.85 -3.51 -8.96
CA ALA A 2 -14.67 -4.66 -8.55
C ALA A 2 -13.89 -5.69 -7.70
N ASP A 3 -12.64 -5.96 -8.05
CA ASP A 3 -11.81 -6.95 -7.36
C ASP A 3 -11.38 -6.48 -5.95
N ASP A 4 -11.16 -5.17 -5.77
CA ASP A 4 -10.75 -4.58 -4.49
C ASP A 4 -11.90 -4.60 -3.46
N TYR A 5 -13.14 -4.36 -3.92
CA TYR A 5 -14.34 -4.53 -3.09
C TYR A 5 -14.52 -6.00 -2.68
N LEU A 6 -14.20 -6.94 -3.56
CA LEU A 6 -14.33 -8.38 -3.28
C LEU A 6 -13.40 -8.85 -2.15
N VAL A 7 -12.19 -8.28 -2.04
CA VAL A 7 -11.23 -8.55 -0.95
C VAL A 7 -11.78 -8.07 0.41
N ALA A 8 -12.36 -6.87 0.47
CA ALA A 8 -12.87 -6.31 1.72
C ALA A 8 -14.07 -7.08 2.30
N THR A 9 -15.06 -7.40 1.45
CA THR A 9 -16.32 -8.01 1.91
C THR A 9 -16.20 -9.52 2.16
N ASN A 10 -15.52 -10.26 1.27
CA ASN A 10 -15.54 -11.73 1.34
C ASN A 10 -14.45 -12.33 2.25
N ILE A 11 -13.34 -11.62 2.48
CA ILE A 11 -12.18 -12.18 3.22
C ILE A 11 -12.14 -11.71 4.68
N LEU A 12 -12.61 -10.49 4.97
CA LEU A 12 -12.40 -9.84 6.28
C LEU A 12 -13.69 -9.52 7.05
N GLY A 13 -14.86 -9.71 6.43
CA GLY A 13 -16.17 -9.44 7.04
C GLY A 13 -16.41 -7.95 7.32
N GLU A 14 -15.76 -7.06 6.57
CA GLU A 14 -15.90 -5.60 6.74
C GLU A 14 -16.93 -5.06 5.74
N GLU A 15 -18.16 -4.82 6.19
CA GLU A 15 -19.26 -4.28 5.36
C GLU A 15 -19.24 -2.74 5.23
N SER A 16 -18.06 -2.14 5.20
CA SER A 16 -17.94 -0.70 4.97
C SER A 16 -17.93 -0.42 3.47
N SER A 17 -18.93 0.31 2.97
CA SER A 17 -18.92 0.87 1.61
C SER A 17 -18.02 2.12 1.47
N ASP A 18 -17.48 2.61 2.59
CA ASP A 18 -16.58 3.77 2.61
C ASP A 18 -15.14 3.32 2.29
N TRP A 19 -14.73 3.62 1.06
CA TRP A 19 -13.40 3.31 0.52
C TRP A 19 -12.26 3.82 1.40
N LYS A 20 -12.38 5.05 1.90
CA LYS A 20 -11.33 5.67 2.70
C LYS A 20 -11.13 4.93 4.01
N LYS A 21 -12.23 4.48 4.64
CA LYS A 21 -12.16 3.65 5.86
C LYS A 21 -11.55 2.28 5.58
N LEU A 22 -11.83 1.68 4.43
CA LEU A 22 -11.23 0.40 4.05
C LEU A 22 -9.71 0.51 3.88
N CYS A 23 -9.22 1.56 3.21
CA CYS A 23 -7.78 1.80 3.06
C CYS A 23 -7.05 2.00 4.40
N GLN A 24 -7.75 2.47 5.43
CA GLN A 24 -7.22 2.65 6.78
C GLN A 24 -7.41 1.42 7.69
N ASN A 25 -8.17 0.42 7.26
CA ASN A 25 -8.45 -0.77 8.06
C ASN A 25 -7.21 -1.67 8.11
N ARG A 26 -6.72 -1.93 9.34
CA ARG A 26 -5.53 -2.76 9.58
C ARG A 26 -5.63 -4.18 9.02
N LYS A 27 -6.83 -4.78 9.03
CA LYS A 27 -7.04 -6.12 8.45
C LYS A 27 -6.88 -6.08 6.93
N VAL A 28 -7.43 -5.06 6.28
CA VAL A 28 -7.33 -4.87 4.82
C VAL A 28 -5.88 -4.65 4.42
N ILE A 29 -5.17 -3.74 5.12
CA ILE A 29 -3.74 -3.50 4.89
C ILE A 29 -2.92 -4.79 5.06
N ALA A 30 -3.19 -5.58 6.10
CA ALA A 30 -2.49 -6.85 6.32
C ALA A 30 -2.75 -7.89 5.21
N GLU A 31 -3.97 -7.96 4.70
CA GLU A 31 -4.33 -8.88 3.63
C GLU A 31 -3.66 -8.50 2.29
N PHE A 32 -3.65 -7.21 1.93
CA PHE A 32 -2.92 -6.73 0.75
C PHE A 32 -1.41 -6.98 0.88
N LYS A 33 -0.84 -6.81 2.09
CA LYS A 33 0.57 -7.11 2.36
C LYS A 33 0.87 -8.59 2.16
N ARG A 34 0.00 -9.48 2.67
CA ARG A 34 0.13 -10.93 2.51
C ARG A 34 0.13 -11.32 1.03
N GLN A 35 -0.79 -10.79 0.24
CA GLN A 35 -0.85 -11.07 -1.20
C GLN A 35 0.38 -10.55 -1.96
N LEU A 36 0.90 -9.37 -1.57
CA LEU A 36 2.13 -8.83 -2.15
C LEU A 36 3.33 -9.73 -1.84
N ASP A 37 3.41 -10.25 -0.62
CA ASP A 37 4.48 -11.18 -0.21
C ASP A 37 4.39 -12.53 -0.94
N GLU A 38 3.18 -13.06 -1.12
CA GLU A 38 2.95 -14.27 -1.92
C GLU A 38 3.33 -14.08 -3.38
N HIS A 39 2.99 -12.92 -3.96
CA HIS A 39 3.40 -12.58 -5.32
C HIS A 39 4.93 -12.48 -5.44
N ALA A 40 5.60 -11.83 -4.49
CA ALA A 40 7.05 -11.71 -4.46
C ALA A 40 7.72 -13.09 -4.34
N ALA A 41 7.23 -13.95 -3.45
CA ALA A 41 7.73 -15.31 -3.26
C ALA A 41 7.56 -16.16 -4.53
N LYS A 42 6.39 -16.09 -5.18
CA LYS A 42 6.12 -16.78 -6.45
C LYS A 42 7.09 -16.35 -7.56
N ASN A 43 7.49 -15.09 -7.56
CA ASN A 43 8.44 -14.53 -8.52
C ASN A 43 9.91 -14.58 -8.05
N LYS A 44 10.19 -15.25 -6.92
CA LYS A 44 11.54 -15.47 -6.37
C LYS A 44 12.32 -14.17 -6.09
N LEU A 45 11.61 -13.11 -5.68
CA LEU A 45 12.26 -11.88 -5.22
C LEU A 45 13.02 -12.12 -3.92
N LEU A 46 14.12 -11.41 -3.73
CA LEU A 46 14.90 -11.42 -2.51
C LEU A 46 14.16 -10.68 -1.39
N LYS A 47 14.46 -11.03 -0.14
CA LYS A 47 13.87 -10.35 1.04
C LYS A 47 14.09 -8.83 1.03
N VAL A 48 15.23 -8.38 0.49
CA VAL A 48 15.57 -6.95 0.39
C VAL A 48 14.76 -6.20 -0.68
N GLU A 49 14.11 -6.92 -1.59
CA GLU A 49 13.23 -6.35 -2.62
C GLU A 49 11.77 -6.29 -2.15
N MET A 50 11.45 -6.96 -1.03
CA MET A 50 10.11 -7.00 -0.47
C MET A 50 9.89 -5.81 0.50
N PRO A 51 8.78 -5.06 0.37
CA PRO A 51 8.48 -4.00 1.31
C PRO A 51 8.19 -4.57 2.70
N GLY A 52 8.71 -3.93 3.76
CA GLY A 52 8.43 -4.35 5.14
C GLY A 52 7.03 -3.95 5.63
N LYS A 53 6.55 -2.78 5.20
CA LYS A 53 5.22 -2.23 5.51
C LYS A 53 4.65 -1.57 4.26
N ILE A 54 3.32 -1.43 4.22
CA ILE A 54 2.61 -0.77 3.12
C ILE A 54 1.57 0.21 3.67
N HIS A 55 1.20 1.18 2.84
CA HIS A 55 0.08 2.09 3.05
C HIS A 55 -0.82 2.00 1.81
N LEU A 56 -2.13 1.87 2.04
CA LEU A 56 -3.12 1.90 0.96
C LEU A 56 -3.56 3.33 0.73
N CYS A 57 -3.31 3.86 -0.46
CA CYS A 57 -3.73 5.21 -0.84
C CYS A 57 -5.21 5.18 -1.22
N ASP A 58 -6.04 5.98 -0.56
CA ASP A 58 -7.47 6.10 -0.86
C ASP A 58 -7.73 6.95 -2.12
N GLU A 59 -6.75 7.71 -2.57
CA GLU A 59 -6.83 8.56 -3.74
C GLU A 59 -6.27 7.92 -5.01
N VAL A 60 -6.89 8.26 -6.14
CA VAL A 60 -6.43 7.85 -7.47
C VAL A 60 -5.38 8.82 -7.96
N TRP A 61 -4.24 8.30 -8.44
CA TRP A 61 -3.21 9.13 -9.08
C TRP A 61 -3.58 9.40 -10.52
N THR A 62 -3.53 10.68 -10.92
CA THR A 62 -3.81 11.09 -12.30
C THR A 62 -2.73 12.03 -12.83
N SER A 63 -2.69 12.23 -14.15
CA SER A 63 -1.78 13.19 -14.79
C SER A 63 -2.10 14.62 -14.35
N GLU A 64 -3.39 14.96 -14.24
CA GLU A 64 -3.89 16.28 -13.84
C GLU A 64 -3.53 16.62 -12.39
N SER A 65 -3.51 15.61 -11.51
CA SER A 65 -3.04 15.77 -10.12
C SER A 65 -1.53 16.02 -10.00
N GLY A 66 -0.78 15.94 -11.11
CA GLY A 66 0.66 16.11 -11.13
C GLY A 66 1.46 14.91 -10.62
N LEU A 67 0.81 13.81 -10.26
CA LEU A 67 1.45 12.60 -9.72
C LEU A 67 1.88 11.60 -10.81
N LEU A 68 1.24 11.67 -11.97
CA LEU A 68 1.60 10.87 -13.15
C LEU A 68 2.11 11.76 -14.28
N THR A 69 2.87 11.17 -15.21
CA THR A 69 3.06 11.72 -16.55
C THR A 69 1.83 11.44 -17.41
N GLU A 70 1.69 12.14 -18.53
CA GLU A 70 0.64 11.86 -19.53
C GLU A 70 0.63 10.41 -20.02
N ALA A 71 1.79 9.73 -19.96
CA ALA A 71 1.94 8.31 -20.28
C ALA A 71 1.70 7.37 -19.08
N LEU A 72 1.05 7.86 -18.02
CA LEU A 72 0.71 7.13 -16.78
C LEU A 72 1.92 6.56 -16.02
N LYS A 73 3.10 7.17 -16.18
CA LYS A 73 4.29 6.82 -15.39
C LYS A 73 4.30 7.61 -14.09
N LEU A 74 4.74 6.99 -13.00
CA LEU A 74 4.89 7.65 -11.70
C LEU A 74 5.90 8.80 -11.75
N LYS A 75 5.51 9.98 -11.26
CA LYS A 75 6.44 11.08 -10.98
C LYS A 75 6.98 10.93 -9.55
N ARG A 76 8.18 10.34 -9.43
CA ARG A 76 8.77 9.96 -8.14
C ARG A 76 8.86 11.09 -7.12
N ARG A 77 9.35 12.27 -7.54
CA ARG A 77 9.53 13.42 -6.63
C ARG A 77 8.20 13.96 -6.08
N PRO A 78 7.20 14.30 -6.91
CA PRO A 78 5.87 14.68 -6.42
C PRO A 78 5.22 13.66 -5.48
N LEU A 79 5.34 12.35 -5.79
CA LEU A 79 4.82 11.30 -4.91
C LEU A 79 5.55 11.27 -3.57
N GLN A 80 6.88 11.38 -3.59
CA GLN A 80 7.67 11.43 -2.36
C GLN A 80 7.31 12.62 -1.48
N GLU A 81 7.19 13.82 -2.06
CA GLU A 81 6.82 15.04 -1.34
C GLU A 81 5.39 14.93 -0.78
N LYS A 82 4.45 14.36 -1.53
CA LYS A 82 3.07 14.20 -1.08
C LYS A 82 2.91 13.22 0.09
N TYR A 83 3.68 12.14 0.08
CA TYR A 83 3.57 11.05 1.07
C TYR A 83 4.70 11.06 2.11
N GLU A 84 5.47 12.14 2.21
CA GLU A 84 6.66 12.20 3.07
C GLU A 84 6.35 11.81 4.52
N ASP A 85 5.32 12.41 5.12
CA ASP A 85 4.91 12.14 6.49
C ASP A 85 4.48 10.67 6.68
N ILE A 86 3.68 10.14 5.75
CA ILE A 86 3.23 8.74 5.79
C ILE A 86 4.41 7.79 5.68
N ILE A 87 5.35 8.06 4.77
CA ILE A 87 6.57 7.26 4.60
C ILE A 87 7.40 7.32 5.89
N SER A 88 7.57 8.51 6.46
CA SER A 88 8.27 8.71 7.72
C SER A 88 7.65 7.87 8.84
N ASP A 89 6.34 7.91 9.02
CA ASP A 89 5.61 7.15 10.05
C ASP A 89 5.75 5.63 9.89
N LEU A 90 5.79 5.13 8.64
CA LEU A 90 6.05 3.72 8.37
C LEU A 90 7.44 3.30 8.89
N TYR A 91 8.45 4.15 8.73
CA TYR A 91 9.82 3.90 9.20
C TYR A 91 10.04 4.20 10.69
N GLN A 92 9.36 5.19 11.27
CA GLN A 92 9.56 5.59 12.68
C GLN A 92 9.14 4.51 13.68
N ASN A 93 8.12 3.71 13.34
CA ASN A 93 7.68 2.57 14.14
C ASN A 93 8.60 1.33 13.97
N HIS A 94 9.90 1.55 13.78
CA HIS A 94 10.93 0.52 13.70
C HIS A 94 11.79 0.58 14.98
N ARG A 95 11.17 0.47 16.16
CA ARG A 95 11.89 0.35 17.44
C ARG A 95 11.86 -1.10 17.93
N SER A 96 13.06 -1.68 17.92
CA SER A 96 13.54 -2.82 18.73
C SER A 96 13.18 -4.24 18.29
N GLY A 97 14.12 -4.87 17.57
CA GLY A 97 14.21 -6.32 17.38
C GLY A 97 15.13 -6.63 16.20
N ASP A 98 16.01 -7.60 16.34
CA ASP A 98 16.84 -8.17 15.26
C ASP A 98 18.03 -7.30 14.80
N HIS A 99 18.87 -6.91 15.76
CA HIS A 99 20.31 -7.06 15.58
C HIS A 99 20.81 -8.02 16.66
N LYS A 100 20.80 -9.32 16.34
CA LYS A 100 21.63 -10.31 17.04
C LYS A 100 22.01 -11.42 16.08
#